data_AF-A0AAV6B4D9-F1
#
_entry.id   AF-A0AAV6B4D9-F1
#
_cell.length_a   1.000
_cell.length_b   1.000
_cell.length_c   1.000
_cell.angle_alpha   90.00
_cell.angle_beta   90.00
_cell.angle_gamma   90.00
#
_symmetry.space_group_name_H-M   'P 1'
#
loop_
_entity.id
_entity.type
_entity.pdbx_description
1 polymer ?
#
loop_
_entity_poly.entity_id
_entity_poly.type
_entity_poly.pdbx_seq_one_letter_code
_entity_poly.pdbx_strand_id
1 'polypeptide(L)'
;MELVLLVIFVALVFTYTNGFHDTANAIATVVGTKVLTPREAIMLAAVTNLFGAFFGLAVAKTVSSGLVDATFVTQGTLVCALFAAIAWNLLTWYYGLPSSSTHALVGSLLGAALAGAVCMNAVKPLADKDGKPVSVWSAIKWTETKDKKDKKLTRASPEVLAALGDGIKTNGTHTVTVGTNK
;
A
#
# COMPACT_ATOMS: atom_id res chain seq x y z
N MET A 1 18.31 -26.49 2.63
CA MET A 1 16.90 -26.94 2.48
C MET A 1 15.98 -26.30 3.52
N GLU A 2 16.39 -26.22 4.78
CA GLU A 2 15.56 -25.68 5.88
C GLU A 2 15.00 -24.28 5.59
N LEU A 3 15.82 -23.35 5.12
CA LEU A 3 15.39 -21.98 4.83
C LEU A 3 14.39 -21.89 3.65
N VAL A 4 14.49 -22.79 2.67
CA VAL A 4 13.53 -22.86 1.56
C VAL A 4 12.17 -23.30 2.06
N LEU A 5 12.12 -24.32 2.93
CA LEU A 5 10.88 -24.80 3.53
C LEU A 5 10.23 -23.69 4.37
N LEU A 6 11.03 -22.90 5.09
CA LEU A 6 10.53 -21.74 5.81
C LEU A 6 9.94 -20.69 4.87
N VAL A 7 10.62 -20.33 3.77
CA VAL A 7 10.10 -19.38 2.77
C VAL A 7 8.76 -19.87 2.22
N ILE A 8 8.65 -21.16 1.85
CA ILE A 8 7.40 -21.74 1.34
C ILE A 8 6.30 -21.65 2.41
N PHE A 9 6.61 -22.02 3.65
CA PHE A 9 5.65 -21.96 4.74
C PHE A 9 5.13 -20.53 4.95
N VAL A 10 6.02 -19.53 5.03
CA VAL A 10 5.64 -18.13 5.21
C VAL A 10 4.89 -17.61 3.99
N ALA A 11 5.26 -18.03 2.77
CA ALA A 11 4.53 -17.68 1.55
C ALA A 11 3.09 -18.22 1.58
N LEU A 12 2.87 -19.45 2.06
CA LEU A 12 1.54 -20.02 2.24
C LEU A 12 0.72 -19.23 3.28
N VAL A 13 1.34 -18.79 4.37
CA VAL A 13 0.69 -17.91 5.37
C VAL A 13 0.32 -16.57 4.74
N PHE A 14 1.19 -15.98 3.93
CA PHE A 14 0.87 -14.76 3.17
C PHE A 14 -0.29 -14.99 2.21
N THR A 15 -0.30 -16.09 1.45
CA THR A 15 -1.41 -16.43 0.55
C THR A 15 -2.73 -16.58 1.30
N TYR A 16 -2.72 -17.24 2.45
CA TYR A 16 -3.91 -17.39 3.29
C TYR A 16 -4.43 -16.05 3.82
N THR A 17 -3.56 -15.25 4.44
CA THR A 17 -3.94 -13.93 4.99
C THR A 17 -4.39 -12.96 3.91
N ASN A 18 -3.77 -13.00 2.73
CA ASN A 18 -4.18 -12.22 1.57
C ASN A 18 -5.59 -12.63 1.09
N GLY A 19 -5.84 -13.94 0.93
CA GLY A 19 -7.15 -14.43 0.54
C GLY A 19 -8.25 -14.05 1.54
N PHE A 20 -7.94 -14.09 2.84
CA PHE A 20 -8.85 -13.66 3.89
C PHE A 20 -9.19 -12.16 3.82
N HIS A 21 -8.18 -11.30 3.59
CA HIS A 21 -8.35 -9.84 3.45
C HIS A 21 -9.24 -9.50 2.25
N ASP A 22 -9.00 -10.14 1.11
CA ASP A 22 -9.72 -9.88 -0.14
C ASP A 22 -11.11 -10.53 -0.19
N THR A 23 -11.30 -11.68 0.48
CA THR A 23 -12.59 -12.39 0.51
C THR A 23 -13.68 -11.50 1.12
N ALA A 24 -13.36 -10.74 2.16
CA ALA A 24 -14.32 -9.82 2.79
C ALA A 24 -14.89 -8.81 1.78
N ASN A 25 -14.03 -8.26 0.92
CA ASN A 25 -14.43 -7.31 -0.13
C ASN A 25 -15.24 -7.99 -1.24
N ALA A 26 -14.89 -9.23 -1.60
CA ALA A 26 -15.54 -9.97 -2.69
C ALA A 26 -16.95 -10.48 -2.34
N ILE A 27 -17.20 -10.87 -1.08
CA ILE A 27 -18.48 -11.46 -0.67
C ILE A 27 -19.47 -10.46 -0.07
N ALA A 28 -19.02 -9.26 0.32
CA ALA A 28 -19.87 -8.28 1.01
C ALA A 28 -21.15 -7.93 0.24
N THR A 29 -21.07 -7.84 -1.09
CA THR A 29 -22.20 -7.47 -1.95
C THR A 29 -23.25 -8.58 -2.06
N VAL A 30 -22.83 -9.82 -2.32
CA VAL A 30 -23.74 -10.98 -2.48
C VAL A 30 -24.39 -11.41 -1.17
N VAL A 31 -23.67 -11.28 -0.05
CA VAL A 31 -24.21 -11.54 1.29
C VAL A 31 -25.11 -10.39 1.74
N GLY A 32 -24.70 -9.14 1.51
CA GLY A 32 -25.48 -7.95 1.87
C GLY A 32 -26.82 -7.84 1.12
N THR A 33 -26.86 -8.28 -0.14
CA THR A 33 -28.10 -8.37 -0.94
C THR A 33 -28.91 -9.64 -0.69
N LYS A 34 -28.42 -10.56 0.16
CA LYS A 34 -29.04 -11.86 0.47
C LYS A 34 -29.27 -12.76 -0.75
N VAL A 35 -28.46 -12.60 -1.79
CA VAL A 35 -28.48 -13.48 -2.97
C VAL A 35 -27.88 -14.85 -2.62
N LEU A 36 -26.86 -14.87 -1.75
CA LEU A 36 -26.22 -16.09 -1.25
C LEU A 36 -26.10 -16.04 0.27
N THR A 37 -26.14 -17.22 0.91
CA THR A 37 -25.76 -17.33 2.32
C THR A 37 -24.24 -17.13 2.47
N PRO A 38 -23.75 -16.70 3.65
CA PRO A 38 -22.32 -16.51 3.88
C PRO A 38 -21.47 -17.73 3.54
N ARG A 39 -21.97 -18.95 3.81
CA ARG A 39 -21.26 -20.19 3.52
C ARG A 39 -21.13 -20.44 2.02
N GLU A 40 -22.19 -20.21 1.25
CA GLU A 40 -22.18 -20.37 -0.21
C GLU A 40 -21.26 -19.34 -0.85
N ALA A 41 -21.30 -18.09 -0.38
CA ALA A 41 -20.42 -17.03 -0.88
C ALA A 41 -18.94 -17.34 -0.63
N ILE A 42 -18.59 -17.87 0.56
CA ILE A 42 -17.22 -18.30 0.87
C ILE A 42 -16.79 -19.49 0.00
N MET A 43 -17.65 -20.49 -0.19
CA MET A 43 -17.34 -21.65 -1.05
C MET A 43 -17.11 -21.21 -2.50
N LEU A 44 -17.95 -20.32 -3.01
CA LEU A 44 -17.79 -19.75 -4.34
C LEU A 44 -16.46 -18.97 -4.45
N ALA A 45 -16.16 -18.11 -3.47
CA ALA A 45 -14.91 -17.36 -3.44
C ALA A 45 -13.69 -18.27 -3.38
N ALA A 46 -13.70 -19.32 -2.56
CA ALA A 46 -12.59 -20.27 -2.45
C ALA A 46 -12.33 -21.02 -3.77
N VAL A 47 -13.39 -21.55 -4.39
CA VAL A 47 -13.27 -22.29 -5.66
C VAL A 47 -12.79 -21.37 -6.79
N THR A 48 -13.37 -20.18 -6.91
CA THR A 48 -12.98 -19.22 -7.95
C THR A 48 -11.57 -18.66 -7.75
N ASN A 49 -11.13 -18.40 -6.52
CA ASN A 49 -9.74 -18.02 -6.22
C ASN A 49 -8.75 -19.14 -6.54
N LEU A 50 -9.10 -20.40 -6.24
CA LEU A 50 -8.27 -21.55 -6.60
C LEU A 50 -8.10 -21.66 -8.12
N PHE A 51 -9.18 -21.53 -8.89
CA PHE A 51 -9.10 -21.52 -10.35
C PHE A 51 -8.28 -20.34 -10.87
N GLY A 52 -8.51 -19.14 -10.33
CA GLY A 52 -7.75 -17.94 -10.68
C GLY A 52 -6.24 -18.08 -10.45
N ALA A 53 -5.84 -18.77 -9.38
CA ALA A 53 -4.42 -19.01 -9.07
C ALA A 53 -3.69 -19.78 -10.19
N PHE A 54 -4.36 -20.70 -10.89
CA PHE A 54 -3.75 -21.43 -12.02
C PHE A 54 -3.48 -20.53 -13.25
N PHE A 55 -4.24 -19.45 -13.42
CA PHE A 55 -4.06 -18.49 -14.51
C PHE A 55 -3.15 -17.31 -14.13
N GLY A 56 -2.72 -17.21 -12.87
CA GLY A 56 -2.00 -16.06 -12.32
C GLY A 56 -0.53 -15.93 -12.73
N LEU A 57 0.03 -16.84 -13.54
CA LEU A 57 1.46 -16.85 -13.88
C LEU A 57 1.92 -15.54 -14.54
N ALA A 58 1.09 -14.95 -15.40
CA ALA A 58 1.41 -13.70 -16.08
C ALA A 58 1.53 -12.53 -15.07
N VAL A 59 0.61 -12.46 -14.09
CA VAL A 59 0.62 -11.43 -13.05
C VAL A 59 1.78 -11.63 -12.08
N ALA A 60 2.08 -12.87 -11.70
CA ALA A 60 3.25 -13.17 -10.88
C ALA A 60 4.55 -12.71 -11.57
N LYS A 61 4.66 -12.88 -12.89
CA LYS A 61 5.81 -12.43 -13.67
C LYS A 61 5.91 -10.91 -13.76
N THR A 62 4.79 -10.20 -13.93
CA THR A 62 4.81 -8.72 -13.97
C THR A 62 5.09 -8.11 -12.59
N VAL A 63 4.56 -8.70 -11.52
CA VAL A 63 4.81 -8.26 -10.14
C VAL A 63 6.24 -8.55 -9.70
N SER A 64 6.91 -9.58 -10.23
CA SER A 64 8.31 -9.89 -9.87
C SER A 64 9.35 -9.24 -10.78
N SER A 65 9.00 -8.91 -12.03
CA SER A 65 9.94 -8.40 -13.02
C SER A 65 10.34 -6.95 -12.77
N GLY A 66 11.65 -6.69 -12.74
CA GLY A 66 12.20 -5.34 -12.75
C GLY A 66 12.03 -4.54 -11.46
N LEU A 67 11.51 -5.15 -10.38
CA LEU A 67 11.37 -4.48 -9.09
C LEU A 67 12.68 -4.38 -8.31
N VAL A 68 13.49 -5.43 -8.36
CA VAL A 68 14.67 -5.57 -7.50
C VAL A 68 15.77 -6.34 -8.23
N ASP A 69 17.02 -5.95 -8.01
CA ASP A 69 18.17 -6.72 -8.48
C ASP A 69 18.24 -8.06 -7.72
N ALA A 70 18.32 -9.16 -8.48
CA ALA A 70 18.35 -10.52 -7.96
C ALA A 70 19.54 -10.77 -7.00
N THR A 71 20.60 -9.98 -7.10
CA THR A 71 21.78 -10.05 -6.24
C THR A 71 21.45 -9.80 -4.77
N PHE A 72 20.41 -9.01 -4.48
CA PHE A 72 20.00 -8.69 -3.09
C PHE A 72 18.78 -9.50 -2.62
N VAL A 73 18.22 -10.35 -3.49
CA VAL A 73 17.06 -11.20 -3.18
C VAL A 73 17.58 -12.56 -2.70
N THR A 74 17.95 -12.61 -1.42
CA THR A 74 18.28 -13.87 -0.74
C THR A 74 17.02 -14.51 -0.15
N GLN A 75 17.10 -15.79 0.22
CA GLN A 75 16.02 -16.45 0.96
C GLN A 75 15.68 -15.72 2.27
N GLY A 76 16.67 -15.16 2.97
CA GLY A 76 16.44 -14.32 4.15
C GLY A 76 15.67 -13.04 3.82
N THR A 77 16.02 -12.38 2.72
CA THR A 77 15.30 -11.20 2.20
C THR A 77 13.82 -11.53 1.94
N LEU A 78 13.54 -12.69 1.34
CA LEU A 78 12.17 -13.14 1.06
C LEU A 78 11.36 -13.42 2.33
N VAL A 79 11.96 -14.06 3.34
CA VAL A 79 11.29 -14.27 4.64
C VAL A 79 10.93 -12.93 5.29
N CYS A 80 11.88 -11.99 5.34
CA CYS A 80 11.65 -10.67 5.92
C CYS A 80 10.57 -9.88 5.16
N ALA A 81 10.60 -9.92 3.82
CA ALA A 81 9.59 -9.26 2.98
C ALA A 81 8.19 -9.84 3.24
N LEU A 82 8.04 -11.18 3.18
CA LEU A 82 6.76 -11.84 3.40
C LEU A 82 6.24 -11.60 4.82
N PHE A 83 7.10 -11.64 5.83
CA PHE A 83 6.70 -11.37 7.21
C PHE A 83 6.20 -9.93 7.39
N ALA A 84 6.89 -8.94 6.82
CA ALA A 84 6.44 -7.55 6.85
C ALA A 84 5.12 -7.34 6.09
N ALA A 85 4.94 -8.00 4.93
CA ALA A 85 3.68 -7.97 4.19
C ALA A 85 2.52 -8.58 4.99
N ILE A 86 2.74 -9.74 5.63
CA ILE A 86 1.74 -10.39 6.51
C ILE A 86 1.39 -9.47 7.68
N ALA A 87 2.39 -8.92 8.37
CA ALA A 87 2.18 -8.03 9.49
C ALA A 87 1.33 -6.81 9.09
N TRP A 88 1.61 -6.22 7.92
CA TRP A 88 0.83 -5.12 7.38
C TRP A 88 -0.61 -5.50 7.00
N ASN A 89 -0.79 -6.67 6.38
CA ASN A 89 -2.12 -7.19 6.05
C ASN A 89 -2.96 -7.41 7.31
N LEU A 90 -2.38 -8.00 8.36
CA LEU A 90 -3.08 -8.22 9.62
C LEU A 90 -3.38 -6.90 10.35
N LEU A 91 -2.44 -5.95 10.32
CA LEU A 91 -2.63 -4.62 10.91
C LEU A 91 -3.79 -3.88 10.26
N THR A 92 -3.78 -3.79 8.93
CA THR A 92 -4.83 -3.07 8.18
C THR A 92 -6.17 -3.76 8.30
N TRP A 93 -6.20 -5.10 8.31
CA TRP A 93 -7.40 -5.86 8.59
C TRP A 93 -7.96 -5.58 9.99
N TYR A 94 -7.11 -5.57 11.01
CA TYR A 94 -7.52 -5.30 12.40
C TYR A 94 -8.17 -3.91 12.54
N TYR A 95 -7.68 -2.91 11.81
CA TYR A 95 -8.25 -1.57 11.77
C TYR A 95 -9.34 -1.36 10.70
N GLY A 96 -9.71 -2.39 9.94
CA GLY A 96 -10.71 -2.30 8.88
C GLY A 96 -10.32 -1.35 7.74
N LEU A 97 -9.03 -1.10 7.54
CA LEU A 97 -8.52 -0.20 6.51
C LEU A 97 -8.51 -0.91 5.14
N PRO A 98 -9.09 -0.30 4.08
CA PRO A 98 -8.95 -0.83 2.75
C PRO A 98 -7.48 -0.73 2.33
N SER A 99 -6.81 -1.87 2.17
CA SER A 99 -5.40 -1.95 1.81
C SER A 99 -5.18 -2.91 0.66
N SER A 100 -4.17 -2.64 -0.15
CA SER A 100 -3.78 -3.52 -1.27
C SER A 100 -2.63 -4.43 -0.84
N SER A 101 -2.88 -5.73 -0.77
CA SER A 101 -1.86 -6.73 -0.44
C SER A 101 -0.71 -6.77 -1.45
N THR A 102 -0.96 -6.47 -2.72
CA THR A 102 0.11 -6.36 -3.74
C THR A 102 1.06 -5.20 -3.41
N HIS A 103 0.54 -4.05 -2.98
CA HIS A 103 1.38 -2.93 -2.57
C HIS A 103 2.13 -3.23 -1.27
N ALA A 104 1.51 -3.94 -0.33
CA ALA A 104 2.18 -4.40 0.87
C ALA A 104 3.36 -5.35 0.53
N LEU A 105 3.14 -6.30 -0.38
CA LEU A 105 4.18 -7.24 -0.83
C LEU A 105 5.31 -6.52 -1.59
N VAL A 106 4.99 -5.65 -2.54
CA VAL A 106 6.00 -4.90 -3.30
C VAL A 106 6.79 -3.97 -2.39
N GLY A 107 6.12 -3.21 -1.51
CA GLY A 107 6.77 -2.29 -0.59
C GLY A 107 7.69 -3.02 0.40
N SER A 108 7.24 -4.14 0.96
CA SER A 108 8.05 -4.96 1.86
C SER A 108 9.26 -5.59 1.16
N LEU A 109 9.11 -6.05 -0.09
CA LEU A 109 10.20 -6.61 -0.88
C LEU A 109 11.28 -5.55 -1.18
N LEU A 110 10.87 -4.36 -1.62
CA LEU A 110 11.77 -3.24 -1.86
C LEU A 110 12.51 -2.83 -0.57
N GLY A 111 11.79 -2.73 0.56
CA GLY A 111 12.38 -2.40 1.85
C GLY A 111 13.39 -3.45 2.33
N ALA A 112 13.05 -4.73 2.22
CA ALA A 112 13.94 -5.82 2.60
C ALA A 112 15.21 -5.87 1.72
N ALA A 113 15.06 -5.67 0.41
CA ALA A 113 16.19 -5.64 -0.50
C ALA A 113 17.11 -4.43 -0.28
N LEU A 114 16.53 -3.25 0.00
CA LEU A 114 17.29 -2.06 0.37
C LEU A 114 18.08 -2.28 1.66
N ALA A 115 17.44 -2.86 2.69
CA ALA A 115 18.13 -3.20 3.94
C ALA A 115 19.28 -4.20 3.69
N GLY A 116 19.06 -5.22 2.85
CA GLY A 116 20.11 -6.15 2.43
C GLY A 116 21.29 -5.44 1.75
N ALA A 117 21.01 -4.55 0.79
CA ALA A 117 22.03 -3.80 0.07
C ALA A 117 22.85 -2.87 0.98
N VAL A 118 22.21 -2.24 1.97
CA VAL A 118 22.89 -1.41 2.98
C VAL A 118 23.76 -2.26 3.90
N CYS A 119 23.27 -3.39 4.41
CA CYS A 119 24.04 -4.29 5.27
C CYS A 119 25.25 -4.90 4.57
N MET A 120 25.17 -5.08 3.25
CA MET A 120 26.28 -5.57 2.42
C MET A 120 27.26 -4.47 1.98
N ASN A 121 27.12 -3.22 2.45
CA ASN A 121 27.88 -2.05 1.99
C ASN A 121 27.80 -1.79 0.47
N ALA A 122 26.82 -2.38 -0.22
CA ALA A 122 26.62 -2.21 -1.66
C ALA A 122 26.01 -0.84 -1.98
N VAL A 123 25.33 -0.23 -1.00
CA VAL A 123 24.79 1.13 -1.05
C VAL A 123 25.30 1.89 0.16
N LYS A 124 25.82 3.11 -0.03
CA LYS A 124 26.19 3.97 1.10
C LYS A 124 24.93 4.20 1.94
N PRO A 125 24.96 3.90 3.26
CA PRO A 125 23.82 4.21 4.12
C PRO A 125 23.48 5.69 4.00
N LEU A 126 22.19 6.01 4.10
CA LEU A 126 21.73 7.39 4.12
C LEU A 126 22.52 8.12 5.20
N ALA A 127 23.42 9.01 4.77
CA ALA A 127 24.30 9.76 5.64
C ALA A 127 24.28 11.22 5.24
N ASP A 128 24.31 12.10 6.24
CA ASP A 128 24.48 13.53 6.00
C ASP A 128 25.88 13.80 5.39
N LYS A 129 26.12 15.04 4.96
CA LYS A 129 27.43 15.50 4.46
C LYS A 129 28.57 15.24 5.45
N ASP A 130 28.25 15.11 6.73
CA ASP A 130 29.20 14.81 7.82
C ASP A 130 29.34 13.30 8.11
N GLY A 131 28.74 12.42 7.31
CA GLY A 131 28.85 10.96 7.46
C GLY A 131 28.04 10.34 8.60
N LYS A 132 27.19 11.13 9.28
CA LYS A 132 26.29 10.63 10.33
C LYS A 132 25.08 9.92 9.69
N PRO A 133 24.66 8.75 10.21
CA PRO A 133 23.49 8.06 9.70
C PRO A 133 22.25 8.94 9.87
N VAL A 134 21.50 9.15 8.78
CA VAL A 134 20.25 9.92 8.80
C VAL A 134 19.05 8.98 8.71
N SER A 135 17.97 9.37 9.39
CA SER A 135 16.71 8.62 9.37
C SER A 135 16.18 8.49 7.94
N VAL A 136 15.64 7.32 7.60
CA VAL A 136 14.97 7.08 6.31
C VAL A 136 13.86 8.10 6.04
N TRP A 137 13.19 8.55 7.10
CA TRP A 137 12.14 9.57 7.04
C TRP A 137 12.66 10.97 6.71
N SER A 138 13.94 11.26 6.96
CA SER A 138 14.57 12.53 6.60
C SER A 138 14.98 12.61 5.12
N ALA A 139 15.15 11.45 4.46
CA ALA A 139 15.37 11.37 3.02
C ALA A 139 14.06 11.58 2.23
N ILE A 140 12.92 11.33 2.85
CA ILE A 140 11.60 11.62 2.27
C ILE A 140 11.32 13.11 2.46
N LYS A 141 11.77 13.92 1.50
CA LYS A 141 11.31 15.31 1.38
C LYS A 141 9.87 15.30 0.87
N TRP A 142 8.93 15.53 1.77
CA TRP A 142 7.56 15.87 1.41
C TRP A 142 7.53 17.27 0.79
N THR A 143 7.88 17.37 -0.48
CA THR A 143 7.49 18.52 -1.29
C THR A 143 6.03 18.30 -1.68
N GLU A 144 5.13 19.11 -1.11
CA GLU A 144 3.83 19.33 -1.75
C GLU A 144 4.11 19.73 -3.20
N THR A 145 3.79 18.84 -4.14
CA THR A 145 3.69 19.22 -5.54
C THR A 145 2.52 20.20 -5.64
N LYS A 146 2.80 21.49 -5.49
CA LYS A 146 1.94 22.54 -6.04
C LYS A 146 1.89 22.28 -7.54
N ASP A 147 0.79 21.71 -7.99
CA ASP A 147 0.48 21.46 -9.38
C ASP A 147 0.69 22.77 -10.18
N LYS A 148 1.81 22.86 -10.90
CA LYS A 148 2.19 23.99 -11.76
C LYS A 148 1.52 23.87 -13.13
N LYS A 149 0.22 23.61 -13.15
CA LYS A 149 -0.60 23.74 -14.36
C LYS A 149 -1.86 24.49 -14.00
N ASP A 150 -1.84 25.79 -14.31
CA ASP A 150 -2.97 26.70 -14.57
C ASP A 150 -4.40 26.11 -14.49
N LYS A 151 -4.83 25.67 -13.31
CA LYS A 151 -6.25 25.59 -12.99
C LYS A 151 -6.62 26.93 -12.40
N LYS A 152 -6.95 27.90 -13.27
CA LYS A 152 -7.72 29.07 -12.85
C LYS A 152 -8.97 28.54 -12.14
N LEU A 153 -8.99 28.67 -10.81
CA LEU A 153 -10.17 28.38 -10.01
C LEU A 153 -11.25 29.37 -10.46
N THR A 154 -12.27 28.88 -11.15
CA THR A 154 -13.45 29.67 -11.47
C THR A 154 -14.11 30.10 -10.16
N ARG A 155 -14.49 31.39 -10.08
CA ARG A 155 -15.15 31.98 -8.92
C ARG A 155 -16.39 31.15 -8.56
N ALA A 156 -16.54 30.80 -7.28
CA ALA A 156 -17.74 30.14 -6.78
C ALA A 156 -18.99 30.98 -7.07
N SER A 157 -20.12 30.34 -7.35
CA SER A 157 -21.37 31.05 -7.66
C SER A 157 -21.82 31.91 -6.46
N PRO A 158 -22.57 33.01 -6.69
CA PRO A 158 -23.07 33.86 -5.61
C PRO A 158 -23.86 33.10 -4.53
N GLU A 159 -24.52 32.01 -4.91
CA GLU A 159 -25.27 31.14 -4.00
C GLU A 159 -24.35 30.37 -3.04
N VAL A 160 -23.20 29.89 -3.53
CA VAL A 160 -22.20 29.18 -2.71
C VAL A 160 -21.52 30.15 -1.74
N LEU A 161 -21.29 31.39 -2.14
CA LEU A 161 -20.75 32.42 -1.26
C LEU A 161 -21.75 32.81 -0.16
N ALA A 162 -23.04 32.89 -0.47
CA ALA A 162 -24.09 33.16 0.51
C ALA A 162 -24.26 32.02 1.53
N ALA A 163 -24.08 30.77 1.11
CA ALA A 163 -24.19 29.60 1.99
C ALA A 163 -23.03 29.47 3.00
N LEU A 164 -21.89 30.12 2.75
CA LEU A 164 -20.68 30.02 3.58
C LEU A 164 -20.59 31.09 4.69
N GLY A 165 -21.57 32.00 4.78
CA GLY A 165 -21.70 33.00 5.84
C GLY A 165 -20.73 34.18 5.74
N ASP A 166 -21.09 35.29 6.42
CA ASP A 166 -20.49 36.63 6.31
C ASP A 166 -19.02 36.77 6.76
N GLY A 167 -18.35 35.66 7.09
CA GLY A 167 -16.97 35.65 7.60
C GLY A 167 -15.87 35.66 6.53
N ILE A 168 -16.21 35.53 5.25
CA ILE A 168 -15.21 35.37 4.18
C ILE A 168 -14.89 36.73 3.52
N LYS A 169 -13.73 37.30 3.85
CA LYS A 169 -13.16 38.44 3.11
C LYS A 169 -12.35 37.93 1.92
N THR A 170 -12.88 38.09 0.71
CA THR A 170 -12.15 37.82 -0.54
C THR A 170 -11.35 39.06 -0.95
N ASN A 171 -10.02 38.95 -1.03
CA ASN A 171 -9.17 39.99 -1.61
C ASN A 171 -8.56 39.48 -2.92
N GLY A 172 -9.31 39.65 -4.02
CA GLY A 172 -8.92 39.15 -5.34
C GLY A 172 -8.91 37.62 -5.44
N THR A 173 -7.95 37.07 -6.19
CA THR A 173 -7.87 35.66 -6.63
C THR A 173 -7.30 34.67 -5.61
N HIS A 174 -7.18 35.04 -4.34
CA HIS A 174 -6.52 34.19 -3.33
C HIS A 174 -7.48 33.51 -2.34
N THR A 175 -7.15 32.24 -2.09
CA THR A 175 -7.68 31.21 -1.18
C THR A 175 -8.52 31.66 0.02
N VAL A 176 -9.67 31.00 0.20
CA VAL A 176 -10.46 30.98 1.45
C VAL A 176 -9.63 30.28 2.52
N THR A 177 -9.15 31.02 3.52
CA THR A 177 -8.55 30.43 4.71
C THR A 177 -9.65 30.28 5.75
N VAL A 178 -10.10 29.05 6.00
CA VAL A 178 -10.98 28.75 7.13
C VAL A 178 -10.10 28.70 8.37
N GLY A 179 -10.13 29.75 9.18
CA GLY A 179 -9.40 29.78 10.45
C GLY A 179 -10.04 28.83 11.45
N THR A 180 -9.30 27.81 11.90
CA THR A 180 -9.60 27.16 13.18
C THR A 180 -9.09 28.08 14.29
N ASN A 181 -10.01 28.80 14.93
CA ASN A 181 -9.73 29.60 16.11
C ASN A 181 -10.10 28.77 17.34
N LYS A 182 -9.10 28.07 17.90
CA LYS A 182 -8.77 27.92 19.34
C LYS A 182 -7.65 26.91 19.52
#